data_AF-A0A418N2S4-F1
#
_entry.id   AF-A0A418N2S4-F1
#
_cell.length_a   1.000
_cell.length_b   1.000
_cell.length_c   1.000
_cell.angle_alpha   90.00
_cell.angle_beta   90.00
_cell.angle_gamma   90.00
#
_symmetry.space_group_name_H-M   'P 1'
#
loop_
_entity.id
_entity.type
_entity.pdbx_description
1 polymer ?
#
loop_
_entity_poly.entity_id
_entity_poly.type
_entity_poly.pdbx_seq_one_letter_code
_entity_poly.pdbx_strand_id
1 'polypeptide(L)'
;MDKHEEKKLEEFVDRIMADAPLESPSVDFTKNLMQKIEAQSHQEAFQYKPIMSRSVLVGLFVAFSVLMGYVISQYGLGDGTGWFDKITWEPNFKPLWGWLENYTSSKVWVYAVLLFGFLFFVQVPWLKKHMDRTALLK
;
A
#
# COMPACT_ATOMS: atom_id res chain seq x y z
N MET A 1 49.91 -37.34 -17.49
CA MET A 1 48.89 -38.39 -17.58
C MET A 1 48.87 -38.89 -19.00
N ASP A 2 49.00 -40.19 -19.21
CA ASP A 2 49.03 -40.79 -20.54
C ASP A 2 47.59 -40.90 -21.09
N LYS A 3 47.32 -40.45 -22.31
CA LYS A 3 45.93 -40.37 -22.88
C LYS A 3 45.21 -41.72 -22.89
N HIS A 4 45.98 -42.81 -22.89
CA HIS A 4 45.46 -44.17 -22.81
C HIS A 4 44.88 -44.52 -21.44
N GLU A 5 45.35 -43.90 -20.36
CA GLU A 5 44.81 -44.13 -19.02
C GLU A 5 43.50 -43.39 -18.80
N GLU A 6 43.37 -42.16 -19.33
CA GLU A 6 42.13 -41.38 -19.27
C GLU A 6 40.98 -42.09 -19.99
N LYS A 7 41.25 -42.63 -21.19
CA LYS A 7 40.23 -43.37 -21.96
C LYS A 7 39.76 -44.64 -21.24
N LYS A 8 40.66 -45.35 -20.57
CA LYS A 8 40.31 -46.53 -19.78
C LYS A 8 39.47 -46.18 -18.55
N LEU A 9 39.74 -45.02 -17.94
CA LEU A 9 38.97 -44.53 -16.81
C LEU A 9 37.55 -44.12 -17.24
N GLU A 10 37.42 -43.46 -18.39
CA GLU A 10 36.14 -43.06 -18.98
C GLU A 10 35.28 -44.28 -19.35
N GLU A 11 35.87 -45.27 -20.02
CA GLU A 11 35.19 -46.55 -20.34
C GLU A 11 34.77 -47.33 -19.08
N PHE A 12 35.54 -47.22 -17.98
CA PHE A 12 35.21 -47.83 -16.70
C PHE A 12 34.05 -47.12 -16.00
N VAL A 13 34.05 -45.79 -16.01
CA VAL A 13 32.96 -44.97 -15.43
C VAL A 13 31.66 -45.18 -16.20
N ASP A 14 31.71 -45.19 -17.54
CA ASP A 14 30.54 -45.44 -18.38
C ASP A 14 29.94 -46.82 -18.13
N ARG A 15 30.79 -47.84 -17.95
CA ARG A 15 30.32 -49.20 -17.63
C ARG A 15 29.65 -49.27 -16.27
N ILE A 16 30.21 -48.61 -15.25
CA ILE A 16 29.60 -48.54 -13.93
C ILE A 16 28.28 -47.76 -13.95
N MET A 17 28.21 -46.66 -14.69
CA MET A 17 26.96 -45.90 -14.83
C MET A 17 25.89 -46.64 -15.64
N ALA A 18 26.29 -47.41 -16.65
CA ALA A 18 25.35 -48.21 -17.46
C ALA A 18 24.77 -49.40 -16.68
N ASP A 19 25.56 -50.02 -15.80
CA ASP A 19 25.13 -51.14 -14.95
C ASP A 19 24.40 -50.65 -13.67
N ALA A 20 24.41 -49.35 -13.38
CA ALA A 20 23.68 -48.78 -12.26
C ALA A 20 22.16 -48.78 -12.59
N PRO A 21 21.31 -49.41 -11.74
CA PRO A 21 19.88 -49.34 -11.94
C PRO A 21 19.42 -47.88 -11.84
N LEU A 22 18.83 -47.38 -12.92
CA LEU A 22 18.18 -46.07 -12.91
C LEU A 22 17.02 -46.14 -11.91
N GLU A 23 17.20 -45.52 -10.75
CA GLU A 23 16.13 -45.32 -9.78
C GLU A 23 15.05 -44.47 -10.45
N SER A 24 14.03 -45.14 -10.97
CA SER A 24 12.88 -44.44 -11.53
C SER A 24 12.11 -43.82 -10.37
N PRO A 25 11.69 -42.56 -10.51
CA PRO A 25 10.86 -41.95 -9.50
C PRO A 25 9.60 -42.82 -9.32
N SER A 26 9.06 -42.85 -8.10
CA SER A 26 7.80 -43.55 -7.82
C SER A 26 6.74 -43.13 -8.83
N VAL A 27 5.83 -44.04 -9.20
CA VAL A 27 4.74 -43.78 -10.16
C VAL A 27 3.96 -42.50 -9.82
N ASP A 28 3.83 -42.18 -8.53
CA ASP A 28 3.11 -41.00 -8.02
C ASP A 28 4.00 -39.76 -7.79
N PHE A 29 5.28 -39.77 -8.19
CA PHE A 29 6.22 -38.68 -7.92
C PHE A 29 5.74 -37.35 -8.52
N THR A 30 5.35 -37.37 -9.80
CA THR A 30 4.82 -36.20 -10.50
C THR A 30 3.53 -35.70 -9.87
N LYS A 31 2.66 -36.61 -9.42
CA LYS A 31 1.40 -36.28 -8.76
C LYS A 31 1.65 -35.61 -7.40
N ASN A 32 2.55 -36.18 -6.60
CA ASN A 32 2.93 -35.63 -5.30
C ASN A 32 3.66 -34.28 -5.42
N LEU A 33 4.48 -34.10 -6.46
CA LEU A 33 5.11 -32.82 -6.78
C LEU A 33 4.08 -31.78 -7.20
N MET A 34 3.20 -32.10 -8.15
CA MET A 34 2.12 -31.18 -8.57
C MET A 34 1.24 -30.80 -7.40
N GLN A 35 0.87 -31.74 -6.53
CA GLN A 35 0.05 -31.46 -5.35
C GLN A 35 0.77 -30.53 -4.36
N LYS A 36 2.09 -30.67 -4.17
CA LYS A 36 2.88 -29.75 -3.34
C LYS A 36 3.05 -28.38 -3.98
N ILE A 37 3.30 -28.33 -5.28
CA ILE A 37 3.44 -27.09 -6.04
C ILE A 37 2.13 -26.32 -6.05
N GLU A 38 1.00 -26.99 -6.23
CA GLU A 38 -0.35 -26.41 -6.19
C GLU A 38 -0.71 -25.94 -4.78
N ALA A 39 -0.44 -26.75 -3.75
CA ALA A 39 -0.64 -26.30 -2.37
C ALA A 39 0.20 -25.06 -2.01
N GLN A 40 1.42 -24.97 -2.53
CA GLN A 40 2.32 -23.83 -2.29
C GLN A 40 2.00 -22.61 -3.18
N SER A 41 1.53 -22.81 -4.42
CA SER A 41 1.13 -21.71 -5.31
C SER A 41 -0.16 -21.03 -4.85
N HIS A 42 -1.06 -21.78 -4.20
CA HIS A 42 -2.26 -21.23 -3.57
C HIS A 42 -1.96 -20.40 -2.31
N GLN A 43 -0.77 -20.54 -1.70
CA GLN A 43 -0.43 -19.80 -0.47
C GLN A 43 0.06 -18.37 -0.72
N GLU A 44 0.55 -18.01 -1.91
CA GLU A 44 1.15 -16.68 -2.12
C GLU A 44 0.89 -16.08 -3.50
N ALA A 45 -0.34 -16.20 -4.01
CA ALA A 45 -0.80 -15.27 -5.05
C ALA A 45 -0.98 -13.89 -4.41
N PHE A 46 0.13 -13.12 -4.33
CA PHE A 46 0.23 -11.70 -3.99
C PHE A 46 -1.13 -11.06 -3.66
N GLN A 47 -1.60 -11.22 -2.43
CA GLN A 47 -2.80 -10.53 -2.03
C GLN A 47 -2.50 -9.04 -2.07
N TYR A 48 -3.14 -8.35 -3.01
CA TYR A 48 -3.02 -6.92 -3.18
C TYR A 48 -3.55 -6.26 -1.90
N LYS A 49 -2.65 -6.00 -0.95
CA LYS A 49 -2.97 -5.28 0.27
C LYS A 49 -3.13 -3.82 -0.14
N PRO A 50 -4.35 -3.25 -0.08
CA PRO A 50 -4.57 -1.89 -0.52
C PRO A 50 -3.65 -0.95 0.27
N ILE A 51 -2.88 -0.13 -0.45
CA ILE A 51 -1.85 0.79 0.08
C ILE A 51 -2.42 1.69 1.19
N MET A 52 -3.73 1.93 1.17
CA MET A 52 -4.45 2.61 2.23
C MET A 52 -5.83 1.99 2.45
N SER A 53 -6.12 1.52 3.68
CA SER A 53 -7.44 1.01 4.04
C SER A 53 -8.51 2.11 3.91
N ARG A 54 -9.72 1.76 3.46
CA ARG A 54 -10.83 2.72 3.33
C ARG A 54 -11.14 3.40 4.68
N SER A 55 -10.99 2.67 5.79
CA SER A 55 -11.21 3.20 7.13
C SER A 55 -10.23 4.31 7.52
N VAL A 56 -8.97 4.21 7.07
CA VAL A 56 -7.95 5.23 7.34
C VAL A 56 -8.25 6.52 6.57
N LEU A 57 -8.72 6.42 5.32
CA LEU A 57 -9.14 7.58 4.54
C LEU A 57 -10.34 8.30 5.18
N VAL A 58 -11.33 7.54 5.65
CA VAL A 58 -12.49 8.11 6.35
C VAL A 58 -12.06 8.78 7.65
N GLY A 59 -11.21 8.13 8.45
CA GLY A 59 -10.68 8.71 9.68
C GLY A 59 -9.91 10.01 9.43
N LEU A 60 -9.07 10.04 8.40
CA LEU A 60 -8.31 11.23 8.02
C LEU A 60 -9.22 12.37 7.53
N PHE A 61 -10.27 12.05 6.77
CA PHE A 61 -11.26 13.04 6.32
C PHE A 61 -12.05 13.65 7.47
N VAL A 62 -12.45 12.83 8.45
CA VAL A 62 -13.14 13.30 9.66
C VAL A 62 -12.21 14.20 10.49
N ALA A 63 -10.97 13.78 10.71
CA ALA A 63 -9.97 14.59 11.43
C ALA A 63 -9.69 15.93 10.73
N PHE A 64 -9.57 15.92 9.40
CA PHE A 64 -9.39 17.14 8.61
C PHE A 64 -10.60 18.06 8.70
N SER A 65 -11.83 17.51 8.66
CA SER A 65 -13.06 18.29 8.79
C SER A 65 -13.19 18.96 10.16
N VAL A 66 -12.76 18.28 11.23
CA VAL A 66 -12.68 18.84 12.59
C VAL A 66 -11.68 19.99 12.65
N LEU A 67 -10.47 19.80 12.10
CA LEU A 67 -9.46 20.86 12.03
C LEU A 67 -9.94 22.05 11.20
N MET A 68 -10.63 21.80 10.09
CA MET A 68 -11.20 22.86 9.26
C MET A 68 -12.27 23.65 10.03
N GLY A 69 -13.15 22.99 10.77
CA GLY A 69 -14.11 23.65 11.65
C GLY A 69 -13.44 24.54 12.70
N TYR A 70 -12.33 24.08 13.29
CA TYR A 70 -11.55 24.87 14.25
C TYR A 70 -10.91 26.11 13.60
N VAL A 71 -10.24 25.95 12.46
CA VAL A 71 -9.60 27.07 11.73
C VAL A 71 -10.66 28.08 11.29
N ILE A 72 -11.82 27.62 10.83
CA ILE A 72 -12.94 28.49 10.48
C ILE A 72 -13.52 29.18 11.72
N SER A 73 -13.59 28.54 12.88
CA SER A 73 -14.11 29.19 14.10
C SER A 73 -13.15 30.27 14.65
N GLN A 74 -11.84 30.03 14.58
CA GLN A 74 -10.81 30.95 15.11
C GLN A 74 -10.45 32.09 14.14
N TYR A 75 -10.43 31.81 12.83
CA TYR A 75 -10.00 32.76 11.79
C TYR A 75 -11.12 33.15 10.82
N GLY A 76 -12.29 32.52 10.93
CA GLY A 76 -13.46 32.85 10.13
C GLY A 76 -14.07 34.17 10.58
N LEU A 77 -13.72 35.20 9.80
CA LEU A 77 -14.40 36.48 9.67
C LEU A 77 -14.85 37.14 10.98
N GLY A 78 -13.93 37.91 11.55
CA GLY A 78 -14.32 39.26 11.96
C GLY A 78 -15.15 39.93 10.86
N ASP A 79 -16.25 40.53 11.30
CA ASP A 79 -17.23 41.36 10.59
C ASP A 79 -18.59 40.71 10.24
N GLY A 80 -19.03 39.65 10.94
CA GLY A 80 -20.47 39.36 11.11
C GLY A 80 -21.25 38.91 9.86
N THR A 81 -20.58 38.64 8.74
CA THR A 81 -21.20 38.49 7.41
C THR A 81 -20.99 37.12 6.76
N GLY A 82 -20.23 36.22 7.40
CA GLY A 82 -19.96 34.88 6.89
C GLY A 82 -21.01 33.85 7.32
N TRP A 83 -21.27 32.85 6.46
CA TRP A 83 -22.14 31.69 6.80
C TRP A 83 -21.65 30.88 8.02
N PHE A 84 -20.40 31.07 8.44
CA PHE A 84 -19.76 30.33 9.53
C PHE A 84 -19.61 31.13 10.84
N ASP A 85 -20.10 32.37 10.88
CA ASP A 85 -19.98 33.30 12.02
C ASP A 85 -20.69 32.80 13.30
N LYS A 86 -21.59 31.82 13.15
CA LYS A 86 -22.35 31.22 14.25
C LYS A 86 -21.72 29.95 14.82
N ILE A 87 -20.61 29.49 14.25
CA ILE A 87 -19.92 28.29 14.71
C ILE A 87 -18.88 28.70 15.74
N THR A 88 -19.32 28.80 17.00
CA THR A 88 -18.43 28.94 18.15
C THR A 88 -18.00 27.55 18.59
N TRP A 89 -16.76 27.18 18.29
CA TRP A 89 -16.16 25.96 18.79
C TRP A 89 -14.85 26.30 19.51
N GLU A 90 -14.85 26.13 20.84
CA GLU A 90 -13.69 26.35 21.71
C GLU A 90 -13.14 25.02 22.22
N PRO A 91 -12.47 24.22 21.38
CA PRO A 91 -11.71 23.09 21.89
C PRO A 91 -10.38 23.59 22.52
N ASN A 92 -10.05 23.09 23.71
CA ASN A 92 -8.86 23.47 24.49
C ASN A 92 -7.55 22.93 23.87
N PHE A 93 -7.18 23.34 22.65
CA PHE A 93 -5.93 22.95 21.98
C PHE A 93 -4.78 23.97 22.12
N LYS A 94 -4.93 24.98 22.99
CA LYS A 94 -3.91 26.01 23.27
C LYS A 94 -2.46 25.50 23.40
N PRO A 95 -2.14 24.41 24.13
CA PRO A 95 -0.75 23.99 24.28
C PRO A 95 -0.10 23.40 23.01
N LEU A 96 -0.88 22.94 22.02
CA LEU A 96 -0.34 22.34 20.79
C LEU A 96 -0.15 23.35 19.65
N TRP A 97 -0.86 24.47 19.68
CA TRP A 97 -0.92 25.45 18.60
C TRP A 97 -0.30 26.81 18.93
N GLY A 98 0.42 26.95 20.05
CA GLY A 98 1.11 28.19 20.43
C GLY A 98 2.09 28.74 19.38
N TRP A 99 2.55 27.90 18.44
CA TRP A 99 3.37 28.31 17.30
C TRP A 99 2.57 28.98 16.16
N LEU A 100 1.25 28.78 16.12
CA LEU A 100 0.33 29.33 15.11
C LEU A 100 -0.42 30.58 15.62
N GLU A 101 -0.39 30.87 16.93
CA GLU A 101 -1.03 32.05 17.53
C GLU A 101 -0.50 33.37 16.95
N ASN A 102 0.76 33.41 16.50
CA ASN A 102 1.37 34.58 15.87
C ASN A 102 1.28 34.58 14.33
N TYR A 103 0.56 33.62 13.74
CA TYR A 103 0.50 33.47 12.29
C TYR A 103 -0.57 34.38 11.67
N THR A 104 -0.16 35.58 11.25
CA THR A 104 -1.02 36.54 10.53
C THR A 104 -0.93 36.30 9.02
N SER A 105 -1.65 35.29 8.52
CA SER A 105 -1.78 35.06 7.07
C SER A 105 -2.96 35.81 6.49
N SER A 106 -2.88 36.15 5.19
CA SER A 106 -4.05 36.65 4.46
C SER A 106 -5.15 35.59 4.42
N LYS A 107 -6.40 36.02 4.68
CA LYS A 107 -7.61 35.18 4.69
C LYS A 107 -7.72 34.32 3.41
N VAL A 108 -7.35 34.90 2.26
CA VAL A 108 -7.38 34.22 0.94
C VAL A 108 -6.48 32.98 0.92
N TRP A 109 -5.31 33.04 1.54
CA TRP A 109 -4.39 31.89 1.61
C TRP A 109 -4.94 30.76 2.47
N VAL A 110 -5.58 31.09 3.59
CA VAL A 110 -6.24 30.10 4.46
C VAL A 110 -7.33 29.38 3.68
N TYR A 111 -8.21 30.11 3.00
CA TYR A 111 -9.25 29.51 2.17
C TYR A 111 -8.70 28.67 1.01
N ALA A 112 -7.65 29.14 0.34
CA ALA A 112 -7.01 28.39 -0.74
C ALA A 112 -6.47 27.05 -0.23
N VAL A 113 -5.70 27.03 0.86
CA VAL A 113 -5.13 25.81 1.44
C VAL A 113 -6.23 24.85 1.88
N LEU A 114 -7.28 25.36 2.53
CA LEU A 114 -8.41 24.54 2.96
C LEU A 114 -9.17 23.91 1.78
N LEU A 115 -9.43 24.68 0.73
CA LEU A 115 -10.11 24.20 -0.48
C LEU A 115 -9.25 23.17 -1.22
N PHE A 116 -7.96 23.44 -1.43
CA PHE A 116 -7.03 22.49 -2.06
C PHE A 116 -6.88 21.21 -1.23
N GLY A 117 -6.79 21.33 0.10
CA GLY A 117 -6.77 20.19 1.01
C GLY A 117 -8.03 19.33 0.88
N PHE A 118 -9.21 19.98 0.86
CA PHE A 118 -10.47 19.28 0.65
C PHE A 118 -10.52 18.55 -0.71
N LEU A 119 -10.09 19.20 -1.79
CA LEU A 119 -10.03 18.57 -3.12
C LEU A 119 -9.12 17.33 -3.12
N PHE A 120 -8.00 17.36 -2.40
CA PHE A 120 -7.10 16.22 -2.26
C PHE A 120 -7.82 15.01 -1.65
N PHE A 121 -8.66 15.22 -0.64
CA PHE A 121 -9.47 14.15 -0.04
C PHE A 121 -10.52 13.56 -0.97
N VAL A 122 -11.01 14.33 -1.96
CA VAL A 122 -11.92 13.80 -2.99
C VAL A 122 -11.15 13.05 -4.09
N GLN A 123 -9.95 13.52 -4.43
CA GLN A 123 -9.09 12.93 -5.45
C GLN A 123 -8.58 11.53 -5.05
N VAL A 124 -8.22 11.32 -3.78
CA VAL A 124 -7.65 10.04 -3.32
C VAL A 124 -8.62 8.85 -3.45
N PRO A 125 -9.89 8.92 -3.01
CA PRO A 125 -10.88 7.86 -3.25
C PRO A 125 -11.18 7.63 -4.72
N TRP A 126 -11.18 8.69 -5.54
CA TRP A 126 -11.39 8.59 -6.98
C TRP A 126 -10.26 7.82 -7.66
N LEU A 127 -9.01 8.13 -7.33
CA LEU A 127 -7.83 7.42 -7.84
C LEU A 127 -7.81 5.97 -7.37
N LYS A 128 -8.15 5.72 -6.09
CA LYS A 128 -8.28 4.36 -5.55
C LYS A 128 -9.32 3.54 -6.33
N LYS A 129 -10.49 4.12 -6.61
CA LYS A 129 -11.54 3.45 -7.40
C LYS A 129 -11.08 3.12 -8.81
N HIS A 130 -10.26 3.97 -9.42
CA HIS A 130 -9.72 3.73 -10.76
C HIS A 130 -8.71 2.58 -10.74
N MET A 131 -7.78 2.56 -9.77
CA MET A 131 -6.81 1.47 -9.61
C MET A 131 -7.46 0.13 -9.28
N ASP A 132 -8.47 0.12 -8.39
CA ASP A 132 -9.24 -1.09 -8.06
C ASP A 132 -9.91 -1.67 -9.33
N ARG A 133 -10.42 -0.83 -10.25
CA ARG A 133 -11.00 -1.32 -11.51
C ARG A 133 -9.97 -1.90 -12.47
N THR A 134 -8.79 -1.30 -12.57
CA THR A 134 -7.74 -1.80 -13.48
C THR A 134 -7.10 -3.09 -12.94
N ALA A 135 -7.02 -3.27 -11.62
CA ALA A 135 -6.54 -4.51 -11.00
C ALA A 135 -7.53 -5.67 -11.10
N LEU A 136 -8.85 -5.40 -11.16
CA LEU A 136 -9.89 -6.42 -11.33
C LEU A 136 -10.06 -6.90 -12.79
N LEU A 137 -9.41 -6.23 -13.76
CA LEU A 137 -9.48 -6.56 -15.19
C LEU A 137 -8.27 -7.35 -15.70
N LYS A 138 -7.41 -7.85 -14.81
CA LYS A 138 -6.22 -8.66 -15.13
C LYS A 138 -6.24 -9.96 -14.33
#